data_AF-A0A8T3QK06-F1
#
_entry.id   AF-A0A8T3QK06-F1
#
_cell.length_a   1.000
_cell.length_b   1.000
_cell.length_c   1.000
_cell.angle_alpha   90.00
_cell.angle_beta   90.00
_cell.angle_gamma   90.00
#
_symmetry.space_group_name_H-M   'P 1'
#
loop_
_entity.id
_entity.type
_entity.pdbx_description
1 polymer ?
#
loop_
_entity_poly.entity_id
_entity_poly.type
_entity_poly.pdbx_seq_one_letter_code
_entity_poly.pdbx_strand_id
1 'polypeptide(L)'
;MPAIDSGLADWLKSASLNTSVAADGVEWGDRAVTIEQQSPIDLKAEAQVEAARIVAFMSGPLVKDRVTVKGRRRDLLHRVITATGNRVGYTLAGVVAFVIGVAENENGTTSLTVLRKLT
;
A
#
# COMPACT_ATOMS: atom_id res chain seq x y z
N MET A 1 28.05 12.43 -9.99
CA MET A 1 27.03 11.37 -9.88
C MET A 1 27.75 10.11 -9.46
N PRO A 2 27.35 9.41 -8.40
CA PRO A 2 28.01 8.15 -8.04
C PRO A 2 27.84 7.16 -9.19
N ALA A 3 28.95 6.55 -9.62
CA ALA A 3 28.91 5.47 -10.60
C ALA A 3 28.17 4.28 -9.97
N ILE A 4 27.19 3.73 -10.67
CA ILE A 4 26.49 2.52 -10.25
C ILE A 4 27.47 1.36 -10.42
N ASP A 5 27.61 0.53 -9.38
CA ASP A 5 28.42 -0.68 -9.43
C ASP A 5 27.98 -1.57 -10.61
N SER A 6 28.95 -2.16 -11.33
CA SER A 6 28.67 -2.95 -12.53
C SER A 6 27.82 -4.19 -12.22
N GLY A 7 28.02 -4.82 -11.06
CA GLY A 7 27.21 -5.95 -10.63
C GLY A 7 25.76 -5.56 -10.36
N LEU A 8 25.55 -4.41 -9.69
CA LEU A 8 24.21 -3.85 -9.49
C LEU A 8 23.54 -3.46 -10.83
N ALA A 9 24.30 -2.88 -11.76
CA ALA A 9 23.79 -2.48 -13.06
C ALA A 9 23.38 -3.68 -13.92
N ASP A 10 24.13 -4.78 -13.86
CA ASP A 10 23.81 -6.02 -14.57
C ASP A 10 22.61 -6.74 -13.93
N TRP A 11 22.53 -6.73 -12.59
CA TRP A 11 21.36 -7.25 -11.87
C TRP A 11 20.08 -6.49 -12.23
N LEU A 12 20.12 -5.15 -12.28
CA LEU A 12 18.96 -4.32 -12.67
C LEU A 12 18.50 -4.54 -14.12
N LYS A 13 19.39 -5.03 -15.00
CA LYS A 13 19.07 -5.35 -16.41
C LYS A 13 18.67 -6.81 -16.61
N SER A 14 18.83 -7.65 -15.59
CA SER A 14 18.52 -9.07 -15.69
C SER A 14 17.00 -9.29 -15.88
N ALA A 15 16.65 -10.40 -16.53
CA ALA A 15 15.26 -10.76 -16.71
C ALA A 15 14.61 -11.03 -15.34
N SER A 16 13.45 -10.42 -15.10
CA SER A 16 12.71 -10.64 -13.86
C SER A 16 12.05 -12.02 -13.87
N LEU A 17 12.16 -12.73 -12.74
CA LEU A 17 11.40 -13.95 -12.51
C LEU A 17 9.96 -13.57 -12.14
N ASN A 18 9.00 -14.23 -12.79
CA ASN A 18 7.58 -13.93 -12.62
C ASN A 18 6.89 -15.01 -11.79
N THR A 19 6.03 -14.59 -10.88
CA THR A 19 5.08 -15.46 -10.17
C THR A 19 3.73 -14.76 -10.09
N SER A 20 2.64 -15.53 -10.14
CA SER A 20 1.28 -15.01 -10.02
C SER A 20 0.58 -15.60 -8.81
N VAL A 21 -0.34 -14.82 -8.24
CA VAL A 21 -1.26 -15.25 -7.18
C VAL A 21 -2.66 -14.90 -7.66
N ALA A 22 -3.56 -15.87 -7.67
CA ALA A 22 -4.97 -15.64 -7.99
C ALA A 22 -5.63 -14.86 -6.84
N ALA A 23 -6.40 -13.84 -7.17
CA ALA A 23 -7.27 -13.19 -6.22
C ALA A 23 -8.55 -14.01 -6.06
N ASP A 24 -8.93 -14.32 -4.82
CA ASP A 24 -10.24 -14.87 -4.52
C ASP A 24 -11.29 -13.76 -4.62
N GLY A 25 -12.12 -13.79 -5.66
CA GLY A 25 -13.19 -12.83 -5.90
C GLY A 25 -13.92 -13.10 -7.21
N VAL A 26 -15.23 -12.86 -7.25
CA VAL A 26 -16.02 -12.89 -8.49
C VAL A 26 -15.71 -11.60 -9.26
N GLU A 27 -14.63 -11.59 -10.01
CA GLU A 27 -14.36 -10.51 -10.96
C GLU A 27 -14.94 -10.88 -12.33
N TRP A 28 -15.82 -10.02 -12.84
CA TRP A 28 -16.52 -10.22 -14.11
C TRP A 28 -15.83 -9.40 -15.20
N GLY A 29 -15.13 -10.08 -16.12
CA GLY A 29 -14.60 -9.52 -17.36
C GLY A 29 -13.63 -8.34 -17.15
N ASP A 30 -13.83 -7.25 -17.89
CA ASP A 30 -12.93 -6.09 -17.96
C ASP A 30 -12.80 -5.26 -16.66
N ARG A 31 -13.55 -5.63 -15.60
CA ARG A 31 -13.42 -5.03 -14.27
C ARG A 31 -12.41 -5.76 -13.38
N ALA A 32 -11.79 -6.83 -13.89
CA ALA A 32 -10.77 -7.53 -13.16
C ALA A 32 -9.53 -6.64 -12.95
N VAL A 33 -9.04 -6.59 -11.71
CA VAL A 33 -7.89 -5.74 -11.37
C VAL A 33 -6.61 -6.57 -11.47
N THR A 34 -5.86 -6.38 -12.56
CA THR A 34 -4.51 -6.92 -12.68
C THR A 34 -3.53 -6.00 -11.94
N ILE A 35 -2.77 -6.57 -11.01
CA ILE A 35 -1.74 -5.86 -10.25
C ILE A 35 -0.40 -6.47 -10.61
N GLU A 36 0.49 -5.65 -11.17
CA GLU A 36 1.85 -6.04 -11.50
C GLU A 36 2.81 -5.24 -10.63
N GLN A 37 3.74 -5.94 -9.97
CA GLN A 37 4.77 -5.33 -9.16
C GLN A 37 6.10 -6.04 -9.40
N GLN A 38 7.11 -5.29 -9.81
CA GLN A 38 8.49 -5.73 -9.83
C GLN A 38 9.13 -5.42 -8.47
N SER A 39 9.82 -6.39 -7.88
CA SER A 39 10.42 -6.24 -6.55
C SER A 39 11.80 -6.91 -6.48
N PRO A 40 12.67 -6.50 -5.53
CA PRO A 40 13.99 -7.10 -5.35
C PRO A 40 13.96 -8.44 -4.60
N ILE A 41 12.79 -9.07 -4.44
CA ILE A 41 12.64 -10.34 -3.71
C ILE A 41 13.27 -11.47 -4.52
N ASP A 42 14.26 -12.13 -3.94
CA ASP A 42 15.06 -13.16 -4.62
C ASP A 42 14.39 -14.55 -4.58
N LEU A 43 13.65 -14.85 -3.51
CA LEU A 43 13.00 -16.15 -3.32
C LEU A 43 11.55 -16.14 -3.83
N LYS A 44 11.23 -17.11 -4.70
CA LYS A 44 9.85 -17.30 -5.22
C LYS A 44 8.80 -17.42 -4.11
N ALA A 45 9.12 -18.14 -3.03
CA ALA A 45 8.19 -18.33 -1.91
C ALA A 45 7.87 -16.99 -1.21
N GLU A 46 8.86 -16.13 -1.03
CA GLU A 46 8.68 -14.80 -0.44
C GLU A 46 7.90 -13.88 -1.38
N ALA A 47 8.18 -13.95 -2.68
CA ALA A 47 7.45 -13.19 -3.68
C ALA A 47 5.96 -13.59 -3.73
N GLN A 48 5.65 -14.88 -3.56
CA GLN A 48 4.26 -15.36 -3.43
C GLN A 48 3.57 -14.84 -2.16
N VAL A 49 4.28 -14.80 -1.02
CA VAL A 49 3.74 -14.23 0.23
C VAL A 49 3.43 -12.73 0.07
N GLU A 50 4.34 -11.96 -0.54
CA GLU A 50 4.10 -10.53 -0.76
C GLU A 50 3.00 -10.29 -1.79
N ALA A 51 2.95 -11.08 -2.87
CA ALA A 51 1.86 -11.01 -3.85
C ALA A 51 0.50 -11.32 -3.20
N ALA A 52 0.41 -12.30 -2.32
CA ALA A 52 -0.81 -12.59 -1.55
C ALA A 52 -1.20 -11.42 -0.63
N ARG A 53 -0.23 -10.74 0.00
CA ARG A 53 -0.49 -9.54 0.81
C ARG A 53 -1.03 -8.38 -0.02
N ILE A 54 -0.47 -8.17 -1.21
CA ILE A 54 -0.90 -7.14 -2.16
C ILE A 54 -2.32 -7.42 -2.64
N VAL A 55 -2.58 -8.66 -3.10
CA VAL A 55 -3.91 -9.11 -3.50
C VAL A 55 -4.91 -8.92 -2.36
N ALA A 56 -4.58 -9.36 -1.15
CA ALA A 56 -5.43 -9.17 0.00
C ALA A 56 -5.69 -7.70 0.30
N PHE A 57 -4.74 -6.78 0.06
CA PHE A 57 -4.97 -5.35 0.25
C PHE A 57 -5.90 -4.76 -0.81
N MET A 58 -5.71 -5.15 -2.07
CA MET A 58 -6.34 -4.54 -3.25
C MET A 58 -7.67 -5.19 -3.68
N SER A 59 -7.99 -6.39 -3.19
CA SER A 59 -9.17 -7.19 -3.59
C SER A 59 -10.53 -6.66 -3.13
N GLY A 60 -10.58 -5.51 -2.45
CA GLY A 60 -11.82 -4.92 -1.96
C GLY A 60 -12.00 -3.48 -2.44
N PRO A 61 -13.24 -2.95 -2.48
CA PRO A 61 -13.48 -1.54 -2.75
C PRO A 61 -12.64 -0.67 -1.81
N LEU A 62 -11.68 0.07 -2.36
CA LEU A 62 -10.82 0.98 -1.60
C LEU A 62 -11.47 2.37 -1.53
N VAL A 63 -11.51 2.94 -0.34
CA VAL A 63 -11.97 4.31 -0.09
C VAL A 63 -10.75 5.17 0.19
N LYS A 64 -10.62 6.24 -0.58
CA LYS A 64 -9.72 7.35 -0.27
C LYS A 64 -10.42 8.30 0.68
N ASP A 65 -9.81 8.55 1.84
CA ASP A 65 -10.36 9.42 2.87
C ASP A 65 -9.29 10.39 3.39
N ARG A 66 -9.74 11.44 4.09
CA ARG A 66 -8.89 12.43 4.74
C ARG A 66 -9.18 12.49 6.22
N VAL A 67 -8.15 12.25 7.03
CA VAL A 67 -8.22 12.30 8.50
C VAL A 67 -7.23 13.33 9.05
N THR A 68 -7.64 14.04 10.10
CA THR A 68 -6.78 15.03 10.75
C THR A 68 -6.28 14.49 12.08
N VAL A 69 -4.96 14.48 12.27
CA VAL A 69 -4.31 14.04 13.51
C VAL A 69 -3.59 15.21 14.18
N LYS A 70 -3.42 15.11 15.50
CA LYS A 70 -2.67 16.10 16.28
C LYS A 70 -1.16 15.98 16.03
N GLY A 71 -0.48 17.13 16.04
CA GLY A 71 0.96 17.22 15.86
C GLY A 71 1.38 17.21 14.39
N ARG A 72 2.68 17.35 14.19
CA ARG A 72 3.37 17.23 12.91
C ARG A 72 3.72 15.77 12.69
N ARG A 73 3.07 15.13 11.71
CA ARG A 73 3.10 13.67 11.51
C ARG A 73 3.53 13.25 10.11
N ARG A 74 4.50 13.97 9.53
CA ARG A 74 5.14 13.59 8.26
C ARG A 74 5.80 12.20 8.29
N ASP A 75 6.16 11.72 9.48
CA ASP A 75 6.67 10.36 9.72
C ASP A 75 5.69 9.24 9.31
N LEU A 76 4.39 9.55 9.23
CA LEU A 76 3.36 8.57 8.87
C LEU A 76 3.23 8.33 7.37
N LEU A 77 3.94 9.07 6.50
CA LEU A 77 3.89 8.85 5.06
C LEU A 77 4.36 7.43 4.70
N HIS A 78 3.61 6.74 3.83
CA HIS A 78 3.85 5.35 3.42
C HIS A 78 3.83 4.33 4.57
N ARG A 79 3.15 4.66 5.68
CA ARG A 79 2.93 3.74 6.80
C ARG A 79 1.50 3.20 6.81
N VAL A 80 1.37 1.97 7.31
CA VAL A 80 0.09 1.40 7.72
C VAL A 80 -0.21 1.90 9.13
N ILE A 81 -1.41 2.43 9.34
CA ILE A 81 -1.89 2.90 10.63
C ILE A 81 -3.19 2.20 10.99
N THR A 82 -3.46 2.09 12.29
CA THR A 82 -4.78 1.72 12.80
C THR A 82 -5.51 2.99 13.19
N ALA A 83 -6.54 3.34 12.43
CA ALA A 83 -7.37 4.52 12.66
C ALA A 83 -8.61 4.13 13.46
N THR A 84 -8.81 4.76 14.62
CA THR A 84 -10.00 4.59 15.46
C THR A 84 -10.84 5.85 15.43
N GLY A 85 -12.17 5.72 15.41
CA GLY A 85 -13.06 6.87 15.45
C GLY A 85 -14.52 6.49 15.57
N ASN A 86 -15.37 7.48 15.85
CA ASN A 86 -16.83 7.32 15.93
C ASN A 86 -17.53 7.93 14.70
N ARG A 87 -16.89 7.83 13.53
CA ARG A 87 -17.40 8.33 12.24
C ARG A 87 -17.67 7.15 11.33
N VAL A 88 -18.67 7.26 10.45
CA VAL A 88 -19.02 6.24 9.45
C VAL A 88 -17.75 5.73 8.74
N GLY A 89 -17.54 4.41 8.79
CA GLY A 89 -16.36 3.75 8.20
C GLY A 89 -15.14 3.65 9.12
N TYR A 90 -15.21 4.17 10.35
CA TYR A 90 -14.25 3.94 11.42
C TYR A 90 -14.97 3.37 12.62
N THR A 91 -14.34 2.39 13.27
CA THR A 91 -14.87 1.76 14.48
C THR A 91 -13.96 2.05 15.66
N LEU A 92 -14.47 1.89 16.87
CA LEU A 92 -13.64 1.91 18.09
C LEU A 92 -12.66 0.73 18.14
N ALA A 93 -12.98 -0.38 17.44
CA ALA A 93 -12.07 -1.51 17.27
C ALA A 93 -10.88 -1.22 16.34
N GLY A 94 -10.92 -0.12 15.60
CA GLY A 94 -9.87 0.32 14.69
C GLY A 94 -10.03 -0.23 13.28
N VAL A 95 -9.65 0.59 12.30
CA VAL A 95 -9.63 0.25 10.88
C VAL A 95 -8.22 0.43 10.37
N VAL A 96 -7.72 -0.58 9.66
CA VAL A 96 -6.40 -0.52 9.03
C VAL A 96 -6.49 0.39 7.80
N ALA A 97 -5.60 1.39 7.76
CA ALA A 97 -5.52 2.32 6.65
C ALA A 97 -4.05 2.58 6.26
N PHE A 98 -3.80 2.75 4.98
CA PHE A 98 -2.48 3.06 4.44
C PHE A 98 -2.37 4.55 4.09
N VAL A 99 -1.33 5.24 4.57
CA VAL A 99 -1.16 6.68 4.37
C VAL A 99 -0.43 6.94 3.04
N ILE A 100 -1.14 7.57 2.10
CA ILE A 100 -0.62 7.92 0.77
C ILE A 100 -0.32 9.42 0.61
N GLY A 101 -0.68 10.25 1.58
CA GLY A 101 -0.40 11.68 1.54
C GLY A 101 -0.41 12.30 2.92
N VAL A 102 0.44 13.29 3.13
CA VAL A 102 0.59 14.01 4.38
C VAL A 102 0.72 15.50 4.10
N ALA A 103 -0.12 16.31 4.74
CA ALA A 103 -0.01 17.76 4.74
C ALA A 103 -0.04 18.29 6.17
N GLU A 104 1.07 18.87 6.63
CA GLU A 104 1.14 19.52 7.94
C GLU A 104 0.55 20.92 7.86
N ASN A 105 -0.38 21.22 8.75
CA ASN A 105 -1.09 22.49 8.82
C ASN A 105 -0.42 23.42 9.85
N GLU A 106 -0.56 24.74 9.66
CA GLU A 106 0.02 25.75 10.55
C GLU A 106 -0.51 25.69 11.99
N ASN A 107 -1.75 25.22 12.17
CA ASN A 107 -2.39 25.05 13.48
C ASN A 107 -1.85 23.86 14.31
N GLY A 108 -0.72 23.25 13.90
CA GLY A 108 -0.10 22.14 14.61
C GLY A 108 -0.83 20.79 14.44
N THR A 109 -1.68 20.66 13.41
CA THR A 109 -2.30 19.39 13.02
C THR A 109 -1.75 18.88 11.69
N THR A 110 -1.98 17.61 11.38
CA THR A 110 -1.60 17.01 10.10
C THR A 110 -2.82 16.38 9.44
N SER A 111 -3.06 16.73 8.18
CA SER A 111 -4.06 16.10 7.31
C SER A 111 -3.43 14.90 6.61
N LEU A 112 -3.89 13.70 6.93
CA LEU A 112 -3.47 12.46 6.29
C LEU A 112 -4.48 12.09 5.20
N THR A 113 -3.98 11.74 4.03
CA THR A 113 -4.75 11.09 2.97
C THR A 113 -4.53 9.59 3.08
N VAL A 114 -5.58 8.83 3.34
CA VAL A 114 -5.50 7.41 3.62
C VAL A 114 -6.31 6.58 2.63
N LEU A 115 -5.83 5.38 2.34
CA LEU A 115 -6.56 4.32 1.67
C LEU A 115 -6.99 3.28 2.69
N ARG A 116 -8.29 3.00 2.74
CA ARG A 116 -8.85 1.93 3.57
C ARG A 116 -9.81 1.09 2.76
N LYS A 117 -10.11 -0.12 3.22
CA LYS A 117 -11.19 -0.93 2.64
C LYS A 117 -12.57 -0.37 3.01
N LEU A 118 -13.52 -0.46 2.10
CA LEU A 118 -14.94 -0.32 2.36
C LEU A 118 -15.44 -1.68 2.87
N THR A 119 -15.48 -1.85 4.18
CA THR A 119 -16.12 -2.97 4.86
C THR A 119 -17.54 -2.62 5.26
#